data_AF-A0A434EKE5-F1
#
_entry.id   AF-A0A434EKE5-F1
#
_cell.length_a   1.000
_cell.length_b   1.000
_cell.length_c   1.000
_cell.angle_alpha   90.00
_cell.angle_beta   90.00
_cell.angle_gamma   90.00
#
_symmetry.space_group_name_H-M   'P 1'
#
loop_
_entity.id
_entity.type
_entity.pdbx_description
1 polymer ?
#
loop_
_entity_poly.entity_id
_entity_poly.type
_entity_poly.pdbx_seq_one_letter_code
_entity_poly.pdbx_strand_id
1 'polypeptide(L)'
;MTGDDTRHLPLEDLHQAAGARFGAFAGWSMPLTYPPGVMKEHLHTREHAGLFDISHMKLFEVAGPGATALLNRACPLDAGALGISQSKYTFFLNEAAGIIDDLIVTRLGDDRFMVVANAGNAVEDEKHPRALAA
;
A
#
# COMPACT_ATOMS: atom_id res chain seq x y z
N MET A 1 -11.00 9.06 18.62
CA MET A 1 -9.86 9.26 19.53
C MET A 1 -8.79 8.28 19.11
N THR A 2 -7.62 8.77 18.72
CA THR A 2 -6.42 7.94 18.51
C THR A 2 -6.07 7.31 19.86
N GLY A 3 -6.03 5.98 19.93
CA GLY A 3 -5.56 5.31 21.15
C GLY A 3 -4.06 5.52 21.31
N ASP A 4 -3.54 5.38 22.53
CA ASP A 4 -2.12 5.59 22.86
C ASP A 4 -1.14 4.68 22.08
N ASP A 5 -1.63 3.66 21.36
CA ASP A 5 -0.83 2.66 20.62
C ASP A 5 -0.77 2.88 19.09
N THR A 6 -1.21 4.02 18.55
CA THR A 6 -1.14 4.24 17.09
C THR A 6 0.23 4.74 16.62
N ARG A 7 0.69 4.22 15.47
CA ARG A 7 1.87 4.74 14.75
C ARG A 7 1.60 6.13 14.17
N HIS A 8 2.65 6.93 14.05
CA HIS A 8 2.59 8.32 13.62
C HIS A 8 3.18 8.52 12.23
N LEU A 9 2.52 9.29 11.37
CA LEU A 9 2.96 9.54 9.99
C LEU A 9 4.24 10.39 9.95
N PRO A 10 5.14 10.19 8.97
CA PRO A 10 6.33 11.03 8.81
C PRO A 10 6.03 12.52 8.65
N LEU A 11 4.84 12.86 8.13
CA LEU A 11 4.41 14.25 7.87
C LEU A 11 3.38 14.76 8.90
N GLU A 12 3.30 14.16 10.08
CA GLU A 12 2.28 14.50 11.07
C GLU A 12 2.26 16.00 11.44
N ASP A 13 3.42 16.63 11.62
CA ASP A 13 3.50 18.06 11.94
C ASP A 13 2.81 18.93 10.87
N LEU A 14 2.90 18.54 9.60
CA LEU A 14 2.21 19.24 8.50
C LEU A 14 0.70 19.06 8.60
N HIS A 15 0.24 17.86 8.97
CA HIS A 15 -1.19 17.58 9.17
C HIS A 15 -1.76 18.36 10.34
N GLN A 16 -1.02 18.43 11.45
CA GLN A 16 -1.40 19.25 12.62
C GLN A 16 -1.48 20.73 12.25
N ALA A 17 -0.48 21.27 11.55
CA ALA A 17 -0.46 22.66 11.09
C ALA A 17 -1.62 22.97 10.11
N ALA A 18 -2.03 21.99 9.29
CA ALA A 18 -3.18 22.09 8.39
C ALA A 18 -4.55 21.94 9.10
N GLY A 19 -4.57 21.71 10.41
CA GLY A 19 -5.79 21.56 11.20
C GLY A 19 -6.52 20.23 10.99
N ALA A 20 -5.77 19.17 10.68
CA ALA A 20 -6.34 17.83 10.50
C ALA A 20 -7.05 17.33 11.76
N ARG A 21 -8.14 16.59 11.57
CA ARG A 21 -8.79 15.79 12.61
C ARG A 21 -8.32 14.35 12.47
N PHE A 22 -7.62 13.87 13.49
CA PHE A 22 -7.02 12.55 13.48
C PHE A 22 -7.97 11.45 13.98
N GLY A 23 -7.75 10.24 13.47
CA GLY A 23 -8.38 9.01 13.97
C GLY A 23 -7.52 7.79 13.69
N ALA A 24 -7.83 6.69 14.39
CA ALA A 24 -7.11 5.44 14.23
C ALA A 24 -7.56 4.71 12.95
N PHE A 25 -6.61 4.33 12.11
CA PHE A 25 -6.84 3.52 10.91
C PHE A 25 -5.65 2.59 10.69
N ALA A 26 -5.88 1.27 10.59
CA ALA A 26 -4.83 0.25 10.40
C ALA A 26 -3.62 0.37 11.38
N GLY A 27 -3.89 0.77 12.62
CA GLY A 27 -2.85 0.99 13.64
C GLY A 27 -2.01 2.27 13.44
N TRP A 28 -2.51 3.24 12.66
CA TRP A 28 -1.91 4.55 12.45
C TRP A 28 -2.85 5.68 12.90
N SER A 29 -2.28 6.78 13.37
CA SER A 29 -2.94 8.07 13.55
C SER A 29 -3.01 8.77 12.19
N MET A 30 -4.18 8.70 11.55
CA MET A 30 -4.38 9.21 10.19
C MET A 30 -5.23 10.50 10.18
N PRO A 31 -4.91 11.47 9.30
CA PRO A 31 -5.74 12.66 9.11
C PRO A 31 -7.04 12.28 8.37
N LEU A 32 -8.16 12.22 9.07
CA LEU A 32 -9.45 11.77 8.52
C LEU A 32 -10.17 12.87 7.72
N THR A 33 -9.97 14.13 8.08
CA THR A 33 -10.52 15.31 7.39
C THR A 33 -9.83 16.58 7.88
N TYR A 34 -9.86 17.62 7.07
CA TYR A 34 -9.31 18.95 7.31
C TYR A 34 -10.45 19.98 7.51
N PRO A 35 -10.16 21.24 7.86
CA PRO A 35 -11.20 22.24 8.14
C PRO A 35 -12.29 22.42 7.07
N PRO A 36 -12.03 22.29 5.75
CA PRO A 36 -13.08 22.34 4.73
C PRO A 36 -14.12 21.22 4.85
N GLY A 37 -13.74 20.06 5.41
CA GLY A 37 -14.59 18.90 5.62
C GLY A 37 -14.62 17.92 4.44
N VAL A 38 -14.91 16.66 4.76
CA VAL A 38 -14.89 15.50 3.83
C VAL A 38 -15.60 15.74 2.50
N MET A 39 -16.76 16.42 2.49
CA MET A 39 -17.50 16.67 1.24
C MET A 39 -16.75 17.62 0.31
N LYS A 40 -16.13 18.67 0.86
CA LYS A 40 -15.36 19.63 0.06
C LYS A 40 -14.05 19.02 -0.41
N GLU A 41 -13.38 18.22 0.41
CA GLU A 41 -12.16 17.48 0.03
C GLU A 41 -12.43 16.51 -1.12
N HIS A 42 -13.56 15.78 -1.06
CA HIS A 42 -13.99 14.87 -2.12
C HIS A 42 -14.21 15.59 -3.44
N LEU A 43 -15.02 16.65 -3.44
CA LEU A 43 -15.31 17.44 -4.64
C LEU A 43 -14.04 18.09 -5.18
N HIS A 44 -13.21 18.67 -4.31
CA HIS A 44 -11.94 19.27 -4.71
C HIS A 44 -11.01 18.27 -5.41
N THR A 45 -10.97 17.01 -4.96
CA THR A 45 -10.17 15.97 -5.63
C THR A 45 -10.68 15.66 -7.03
N ARG A 46 -12.00 15.74 -7.27
CA ARG A 46 -12.60 15.47 -8.59
C ARG A 46 -12.58 16.66 -9.53
N GLU A 47 -12.73 17.86 -8.99
CA GLU A 47 -12.85 19.11 -9.74
C GLU A 47 -11.50 19.82 -9.91
N HIS A 48 -10.54 19.51 -9.03
CA HIS A 48 -9.20 20.10 -8.98
C HIS A 48 -8.13 19.02 -8.73
N ALA A 49 -7.29 19.16 -7.71
CA ALA A 49 -6.22 18.22 -7.37
C ALA A 49 -6.21 17.94 -5.86
N GLY A 50 -6.35 16.67 -5.47
CA GLY A 50 -6.21 16.22 -4.09
C GLY A 50 -4.79 15.75 -3.80
N LEU A 51 -4.26 16.11 -2.63
CA LEU A 51 -3.02 15.57 -2.11
C LEU A 51 -3.33 14.67 -0.91
N PHE A 52 -2.80 13.45 -0.93
CA PHE A 52 -3.05 12.44 0.10
C PHE A 52 -1.73 11.95 0.69
N ASP A 53 -1.61 11.98 2.01
CA ASP A 53 -0.53 11.26 2.69
C ASP A 53 -0.94 9.79 2.86
N ILE A 54 -0.38 8.95 2.01
CA ILE A 54 -0.57 7.49 2.04
C ILE A 54 0.66 6.75 2.58
N SER A 55 1.53 7.43 3.33
CA SER A 55 2.80 6.86 3.83
C SER A 55 2.63 5.69 4.80
N HIS A 56 1.43 5.48 5.33
CA HIS A 56 1.06 4.31 6.13
C HIS A 56 1.03 3.00 5.33
N MET A 57 0.91 3.06 3.99
CA MET A 57 1.01 1.91 3.11
C MET A 57 2.42 1.31 3.17
N LYS A 58 2.53 0.01 2.88
CA LYS A 58 3.81 -0.68 2.94
C LYS A 58 4.38 -0.87 1.53
N LEU A 59 5.62 -0.43 1.36
CA LEU A 59 6.43 -0.72 0.17
C LEU A 59 7.47 -1.78 0.51
N PHE A 60 7.61 -2.78 -0.35
CA PHE A 60 8.71 -3.73 -0.29
C PHE A 60 9.14 -4.18 -1.70
N GLU A 61 10.43 -4.46 -1.84
CA GLU A 61 11.01 -4.89 -3.12
C GLU A 61 11.15 -6.41 -3.17
N VAL A 62 10.80 -7.01 -4.30
CA VAL A 62 11.10 -8.41 -4.65
C VAL A 62 12.12 -8.38 -5.78
N ALA A 63 13.32 -8.89 -5.51
CA ALA A 63 14.45 -8.77 -6.43
C ALA A 63 15.33 -10.02 -6.52
N GLY A 64 15.96 -10.21 -7.67
CA GLY A 64 16.89 -11.30 -7.98
C GLY A 64 16.35 -12.28 -9.03
N PRO A 65 17.18 -13.23 -9.52
CA PRO A 65 16.87 -14.07 -10.69
C PRO A 65 15.59 -14.92 -10.60
N GLY A 66 15.00 -15.06 -9.41
CA GLY A 66 13.75 -15.79 -9.17
C GLY A 66 12.53 -14.89 -8.94
N ALA A 67 12.67 -13.56 -9.00
CA ALA A 67 11.61 -12.62 -8.61
C ALA A 67 10.32 -12.81 -9.43
N THR A 68 10.45 -12.97 -10.74
CA THR A 68 9.32 -13.22 -11.64
C THR A 68 8.60 -14.52 -11.27
N ALA A 69 9.33 -15.61 -11.09
CA ALA A 69 8.74 -16.91 -10.74
C ALA A 69 8.06 -16.88 -9.37
N LEU A 70 8.67 -16.20 -8.40
CA LEU A 70 8.11 -16.02 -7.07
C LEU A 70 6.80 -15.24 -7.10
N LEU A 71 6.75 -14.12 -7.83
CA LEU A 71 5.54 -13.31 -7.97
C LEU A 71 4.43 -14.06 -8.71
N ASN A 72 4.75 -14.78 -9.79
CA ASN A 72 3.78 -15.62 -10.51
C ASN A 72 3.18 -16.70 -9.61
N ARG A 73 3.93 -17.19 -8.62
CA ARG A 73 3.45 -18.15 -7.61
C ARG A 73 2.63 -17.48 -6.50
N ALA A 74 3.01 -16.28 -6.08
CA ALA A 74 2.40 -15.58 -4.95
C ALA A 74 1.06 -14.91 -5.28
N CYS A 75 0.85 -14.49 -6.53
CA CYS A 75 -0.33 -13.73 -6.92
C CYS A 75 -0.78 -14.07 -8.34
N PRO A 76 -2.08 -13.91 -8.69
CA PRO A 76 -2.63 -14.30 -9.99
C PRO A 76 -2.30 -13.28 -11.08
N LEU A 77 -1.00 -13.09 -11.36
CA LEU A 77 -0.50 -12.27 -12.47
C LEU A 77 0.71 -12.92 -13.13
N ASP A 78 0.92 -12.63 -14.41
CA ASP A 78 2.18 -12.89 -15.10
C ASP A 78 3.10 -11.67 -14.96
N ALA A 79 4.01 -11.72 -13.99
CA ALA A 79 4.96 -10.65 -13.69
C ALA A 79 5.98 -10.45 -14.82
N GLY A 80 6.27 -11.49 -15.60
CA GLY A 80 7.19 -11.42 -16.73
C GLY A 80 6.61 -10.63 -17.91
N ALA A 81 5.28 -10.65 -18.05
CA ALA A 81 4.56 -9.90 -19.08
C ALA A 81 4.44 -8.40 -18.78
N LEU A 82 4.73 -7.95 -17.55
CA LEU A 82 4.81 -6.52 -17.24
C LEU A 82 6.03 -5.91 -17.95
N GLY A 83 5.83 -4.83 -18.70
CA GLY A 83 6.92 -3.98 -19.15
C GLY A 83 7.58 -3.26 -17.98
N ILE A 84 8.85 -2.86 -18.13
CA ILE A 84 9.51 -2.00 -17.12
C ILE A 84 8.70 -0.72 -16.94
N SER A 85 8.57 -0.28 -15.69
CA SER A 85 7.72 0.83 -15.23
C SER A 85 6.22 0.64 -15.39
N GLN A 86 5.75 -0.56 -15.74
CA GLN A 86 4.33 -0.88 -15.72
C GLN A 86 3.91 -1.45 -14.36
N SER A 87 2.70 -1.08 -13.95
CA SER A 87 2.05 -1.53 -12.73
C SER A 87 0.81 -2.34 -13.03
N LYS A 88 0.50 -3.33 -12.21
CA LYS A 88 -0.75 -4.08 -12.27
C LYS A 88 -1.30 -4.35 -10.89
N TYR A 89 -2.61 -4.19 -10.79
CA TYR A 89 -3.39 -4.58 -9.62
C TYR A 89 -3.56 -6.10 -9.56
N THR A 90 -3.40 -6.67 -8.38
CA THR A 90 -3.42 -8.12 -8.13
C THR A 90 -3.79 -8.42 -6.68
N PHE A 91 -3.73 -9.69 -6.28
CA PHE A 91 -4.06 -10.14 -4.93
C PHE A 91 -3.03 -11.16 -4.43
N PHE A 92 -2.70 -11.14 -3.15
CA PHE A 92 -2.26 -12.37 -2.49
C PHE A 92 -3.47 -13.22 -2.13
N LEU A 93 -3.40 -14.50 -2.46
CA LEU A 93 -4.48 -15.46 -2.24
C LEU A 93 -4.01 -16.58 -1.31
N ASN A 94 -4.93 -17.10 -0.49
CA ASN A 94 -4.70 -18.34 0.23
C ASN A 94 -5.03 -19.58 -0.65
N GLU A 95 -4.78 -20.78 -0.13
CA GLU A 95 -5.02 -22.07 -0.82
C GLU A 95 -6.48 -22.27 -1.28
N ALA A 96 -7.45 -21.61 -0.64
CA ALA A 96 -8.86 -21.67 -1.01
C ALA A 96 -9.29 -20.51 -1.93
N ALA A 97 -8.33 -19.79 -2.52
CA ALA A 97 -8.55 -18.58 -3.33
C ALA A 97 -9.24 -17.42 -2.57
N GLY A 98 -9.21 -17.43 -1.24
CA GLY A 98 -9.60 -16.28 -0.43
C GLY A 98 -8.53 -15.18 -0.51
N ILE A 99 -8.97 -13.92 -0.58
CA ILE A 99 -8.08 -12.76 -0.67
C ILE A 99 -7.43 -12.54 0.70
N ILE A 100 -6.09 -12.53 0.72
CA ILE A 100 -5.27 -12.14 1.88
C ILE A 100 -5.14 -10.63 1.90
N ASP A 101 -4.68 -10.04 0.79
CA ASP A 101 -4.62 -8.59 0.56
C ASP A 101 -4.66 -8.29 -0.95
N ASP A 102 -5.09 -7.09 -1.32
CA ASP A 102 -4.97 -6.55 -2.66
C ASP A 102 -3.73 -5.65 -2.81
N LEU A 103 -3.07 -5.70 -3.96
CA LEU A 103 -1.74 -5.15 -4.15
C LEU A 103 -1.60 -4.44 -5.49
N ILE A 104 -0.63 -3.54 -5.58
CA ILE A 104 -0.08 -3.06 -6.86
C ILE A 104 1.37 -3.56 -6.98
N VAL A 105 1.64 -4.30 -8.05
CA VAL A 105 3.00 -4.75 -8.41
C VAL A 105 3.50 -3.93 -9.59
N THR A 106 4.68 -3.34 -9.44
CA THR A 106 5.34 -2.53 -10.49
C THR A 106 6.69 -3.14 -10.85
N ARG A 107 6.95 -3.36 -12.13
CA ARG A 107 8.27 -3.84 -12.59
C ARG A 107 9.24 -2.67 -12.65
N LEU A 108 10.35 -2.75 -11.92
CA LEU A 108 11.39 -1.72 -11.86
C LEU A 108 12.64 -2.05 -12.70
N GLY A 109 12.80 -3.30 -13.11
CA GLY A 109 13.90 -3.76 -13.96
C GLY A 109 13.70 -5.20 -14.39
N ASP A 110 14.76 -5.83 -14.89
CA ASP A 110 14.67 -7.21 -15.40
C ASP A 110 14.20 -8.19 -14.31
N ASP A 111 14.83 -8.09 -13.13
CA ASP A 111 14.61 -8.96 -11.96
C ASP A 111 14.28 -8.14 -10.71
N ARG A 112 13.57 -7.01 -10.85
CA ARG A 112 13.23 -6.11 -9.73
C ARG A 112 11.79 -5.66 -9.82
N PHE A 113 11.05 -5.82 -8.73
CA PHE A 113 9.64 -5.44 -8.62
C PHE A 113 9.39 -4.73 -7.31
N MET A 114 8.58 -3.66 -7.36
CA MET A 114 8.04 -3.00 -6.17
C MET A 114 6.62 -3.50 -5.93
N VAL A 115 6.32 -3.85 -4.69
CA VAL A 115 4.98 -4.18 -4.23
C VAL A 115 4.51 -3.11 -3.27
N VAL A 116 3.29 -2.61 -3.49
CA VAL A 116 2.58 -1.72 -2.57
C VAL A 116 1.44 -2.53 -1.93
N ALA A 117 1.47 -2.64 -0.60
CA ALA A 117 0.53 -3.39 0.22
C ALA A 117 -0.23 -2.51 1.22
N ASN A 118 -1.41 -2.95 1.65
CA ASN A 118 -2.23 -2.19 2.59
C ASN A 118 -1.58 -2.10 3.97
N ALA A 119 -1.82 -0.99 4.65
CA ALA A 119 -1.24 -0.72 5.96
C ALA A 119 -1.59 -1.76 7.03
N GLY A 120 -2.80 -2.34 6.95
CA GLY A 120 -3.30 -3.34 7.90
C GLY A 120 -2.65 -4.72 7.73
N ASN A 121 -2.20 -5.04 6.52
CA ASN A 121 -1.67 -6.35 6.15
C ASN A 121 -0.15 -6.35 5.96
N ALA A 122 0.47 -5.16 5.96
CA ALA A 122 1.90 -4.90 5.76
C ALA A 122 2.88 -5.94 6.33
N VAL A 123 2.68 -6.40 7.57
CA VAL A 123 3.59 -7.34 8.23
C VAL A 123 3.44 -8.76 7.66
N GLU A 124 2.20 -9.18 7.40
CA GLU A 124 1.92 -10.51 6.86
C GLU A 124 2.26 -10.60 5.37
N ASP A 125 1.99 -9.53 4.61
CA ASP A 125 2.31 -9.48 3.18
C ASP A 125 3.82 -9.45 2.91
N GLU A 126 4.61 -8.84 3.80
CA GLU A 126 6.08 -8.90 3.68
C GLU A 126 6.61 -10.32 3.94
N LYS A 127 5.95 -11.09 4.81
CA LYS A 127 6.33 -12.48 5.12
C LYS A 127 5.88 -13.45 4.03
N HIS A 128 4.75 -13.20 3.38
CA HIS A 128 4.13 -14.10 2.42
C HIS A 128 5.08 -14.59 1.31
N PRO A 129 5.74 -13.72 0.51
CA PRO A 129 6.68 -14.17 -0.52
C PRO A 129 7.93 -14.83 0.07
N ARG A 130 8.35 -14.49 1.29
CA ARG A 130 9.49 -15.15 1.96
C ARG A 130 9.17 -16.60 2.31
N ALA A 131 7.95 -16.87 2.75
CA ALA A 131 7.48 -18.22 3.04
C ALA A 131 7.38 -19.09 1.77
N LEU A 132 7.02 -18.49 0.63
CA LEU A 132 6.96 -19.18 -0.66
C LEU A 132 8.33 -19.43 -1.30
N ALA A 133 9.36 -18.70 -0.89
CA ALA A 133 10.73 -18.84 -1.36
C ALA A 133 11.54 -19.91 -0.61
N ALA A 134 11.02 -20.40 0.53
CA ALA A 134 11.57 -21.52 1.30
C ALA A 134 11.13 -22.88 0.71
#